data_AF-A0A956KX92-F1
#
_entry.id   AF-A0A956KX92-F1
#
_cell.length_a   1.000
_cell.length_b   1.000
_cell.length_c   1.000
_cell.angle_alpha   90.00
_cell.angle_beta   90.00
_cell.angle_gamma   90.00
#
_symmetry.space_group_name_H-M   'P 1'
#
loop_
_entity.id
_entity.type
_entity.pdbx_description
1 polymer ?
#
loop_
_entity_poly.entity_id
_entity_poly.type
_entity_poly.pdbx_seq_one_letter_code
_entity_poly.pdbx_strand_id
1 'polypeptide(L)'
;MDSSATESGSGCSNGVQDGDETDVDCGGICGATCVPGQDCDSSADCLEGVCEFGQCSAPDCSDGVSNGSETDLDCGGSCGATCIPGETCSVGGDCVEGVCDMNLCSLPSCMDMVDNGTETDVDCGGACGATCLPGDDCSNGGDCITGVCILGVCQSASCDDGVQNGIEQGIDCAGICVQPCPVTGELVVNTTLPDFQVQPAVASAPGGGFTVVAWASFPVLDPPQDGSGAGVYARLYDGSGAPLTGEILVNTTTMGNQAFPAVDAHDGGFVVTWQGPDGSGNGIFAQRFDQTGAPQGGELVVNAAPADEQRRPDVAVRDDGQFVVCWEDQPLAFDIVCRLYTAAGVPLSGELVANATTADNQNLAVVEVANSGEYTVAWQSAGGQDGDSVGIFMRRFSAAGVALDAADVQVNQFTALDQQGPAIGMNAAGQFVLAWSSDGQDGSSTGIYARRYAATGMPLGPEFQVNGTTAGAQNNPVVALNADGDFVIAWQTADDGVTGVFAQRYDQAGVGVNVEFVVNPTVIGLQEEPDVAIRGASEIIAVWSEGDVGFTDRNIRLQAYEGQFP
;
A
#
# COMPACT_ATOMS: atom_id res chain seq x y z
N MET A 1 105.77 6.46 -49.25
CA MET A 1 105.15 7.67 -48.67
C MET A 1 104.83 8.60 -49.82
N ASP A 2 103.63 8.52 -50.37
CA ASP A 2 102.68 9.62 -50.24
C ASP A 2 101.29 9.10 -50.57
N SER A 3 100.34 9.52 -49.77
CA SER A 3 98.93 9.10 -49.73
C SER A 3 98.10 10.34 -50.02
N SER A 4 97.19 10.24 -50.98
CA SER A 4 96.13 11.22 -51.18
C SER A 4 94.93 10.50 -51.76
N ALA A 5 94.11 9.94 -50.87
CA ALA A 5 92.78 9.47 -51.20
C ALA A 5 91.87 10.67 -51.47
N THR A 6 91.22 10.64 -52.62
CA THR A 6 90.20 11.57 -53.08
C THR A 6 88.92 11.43 -52.28
N GLU A 7 88.35 12.57 -51.87
CA GLU A 7 86.99 12.70 -51.37
C GLU A 7 85.96 12.17 -52.38
N SER A 8 85.09 11.26 -51.96
CA SER A 8 83.78 11.05 -52.60
C SER A 8 82.74 11.80 -51.77
N GLY A 9 82.19 12.86 -52.35
CA GLY A 9 80.97 13.47 -51.84
C GLY A 9 79.87 12.41 -51.76
N SER A 10 79.18 12.38 -50.62
CA SER A 10 78.00 11.57 -50.37
C SER A 10 77.01 11.71 -51.53
N GLY A 11 76.74 10.59 -52.24
CA GLY A 11 75.88 10.50 -53.43
C GLY A 11 74.39 10.78 -53.17
N CYS A 12 74.00 10.81 -51.89
CA CYS A 12 72.63 10.77 -51.35
C CYS A 12 71.66 11.92 -51.70
N SER A 13 71.88 12.71 -52.76
CA SER A 13 71.02 13.81 -53.22
C SER A 13 71.32 14.25 -54.66
N ASN A 14 71.85 13.36 -55.53
CA ASN A 14 72.33 13.67 -56.87
C ASN A 14 71.35 13.27 -58.00
N GLY A 15 70.23 12.62 -57.68
CA GLY A 15 69.19 12.22 -58.63
C GLY A 15 69.49 10.93 -59.40
N VAL A 16 70.51 10.16 -59.00
CA VAL A 16 70.90 8.89 -59.62
C VAL A 16 71.25 7.85 -58.55
N GLN A 17 70.76 6.62 -58.69
CA GLN A 17 71.13 5.51 -57.81
C GLN A 17 72.60 5.14 -58.01
N ASP A 18 73.47 5.61 -57.13
CA ASP A 18 74.90 5.32 -57.15
C ASP A 18 75.53 5.12 -55.75
N GLY A 19 76.74 4.57 -55.71
CA GLY A 19 77.37 4.17 -54.45
C GLY A 19 76.70 2.95 -53.81
N ASP A 20 76.40 3.05 -52.51
CA ASP A 20 75.74 2.00 -51.71
C ASP A 20 74.23 2.31 -51.49
N GLU A 21 73.60 3.10 -52.37
CA GLU A 21 72.16 3.43 -52.35
C GLU A 21 71.29 2.24 -52.79
N THR A 22 70.17 2.03 -52.12
CA THR A 22 69.24 0.94 -52.48
C THR A 22 68.15 1.38 -53.45
N ASP A 23 67.81 2.67 -53.50
CA ASP A 23 67.06 3.34 -54.58
C ASP A 23 67.58 4.78 -54.74
N VAL A 24 67.16 5.50 -55.78
CA VAL A 24 67.66 6.83 -56.14
C VAL A 24 67.65 7.78 -54.94
N ASP A 25 68.85 8.15 -54.48
CA ASP A 25 69.11 9.05 -53.35
C ASP A 25 68.61 8.57 -51.97
N CYS A 26 68.37 7.27 -51.77
CA CYS A 26 67.91 6.73 -50.48
C CYS A 26 68.42 5.31 -50.17
N GLY A 27 68.41 4.96 -48.88
CA GLY A 27 68.86 3.64 -48.37
C GLY A 27 70.37 3.44 -48.28
N GLY A 28 70.79 2.35 -47.64
CA GLY A 28 72.18 1.98 -47.43
C GLY A 28 72.97 2.95 -46.55
N ILE A 29 74.00 3.59 -47.10
CA ILE A 29 74.80 4.60 -46.36
C ILE A 29 74.12 5.97 -46.30
N CYS A 30 73.05 6.16 -47.08
CA CYS A 30 72.31 7.40 -47.11
C CYS A 30 71.40 7.50 -45.88
N GLY A 31 71.50 8.63 -45.19
CA GLY A 31 70.65 8.88 -44.01
C GLY A 31 69.18 9.13 -44.34
N ALA A 32 68.82 9.19 -45.62
CA ALA A 32 67.45 9.32 -46.09
C ALA A 32 66.88 7.92 -46.39
N THR A 33 65.73 7.62 -45.81
CA THR A 33 64.99 6.36 -46.00
C THR A 33 64.06 6.43 -47.21
N CYS A 34 63.94 5.33 -47.95
CA CYS A 34 63.12 5.18 -49.14
C CYS A 34 61.62 5.06 -48.80
N VAL A 35 60.76 5.64 -49.64
CA VAL A 35 59.29 5.61 -49.45
C VAL A 35 58.66 4.31 -49.98
N PRO A 36 57.42 3.96 -49.61
CA PRO A 36 56.77 2.74 -50.10
C PRO A 36 56.81 2.59 -51.64
N GLY A 37 57.21 1.41 -52.12
CA GLY A 37 57.36 1.04 -53.53
C GLY A 37 58.76 1.24 -54.12
N GLN A 38 59.69 1.84 -53.37
CA GLN A 38 61.10 2.00 -53.75
C GLN A 38 61.94 0.76 -53.37
N ASP A 39 63.06 0.55 -54.06
CA ASP A 39 63.91 -0.63 -53.87
C ASP A 39 64.72 -0.57 -52.55
N CYS A 40 64.90 -1.73 -51.90
CA CYS A 40 65.58 -1.86 -50.60
C CYS A 40 66.33 -3.19 -50.48
N ASP A 41 67.41 -3.21 -49.69
CA ASP A 41 68.15 -4.43 -49.34
C ASP A 41 67.94 -4.82 -47.86
N SER A 42 67.52 -3.87 -47.02
CA SER A 42 67.26 -4.02 -45.60
C SER A 42 66.06 -3.18 -45.17
N SER A 43 65.32 -3.64 -44.16
CA SER A 43 64.27 -2.86 -43.49
C SER A 43 64.72 -1.46 -43.04
N ALA A 44 66.00 -1.27 -42.70
CA ALA A 44 66.56 0.02 -42.32
C ALA A 44 66.60 1.06 -43.47
N ASP A 45 66.51 0.58 -44.71
CA ASP A 45 66.50 1.45 -45.90
C ASP A 45 65.12 2.09 -46.11
N CYS A 46 64.06 1.53 -45.50
CA CYS A 46 62.68 1.94 -45.71
C CYS A 46 62.18 2.87 -44.62
N LEU A 47 61.40 3.89 -45.02
CA LEU A 47 60.82 4.87 -44.10
C LEU A 47 59.93 4.20 -43.05
N GLU A 48 59.16 3.20 -43.47
CA GLU A 48 58.23 2.43 -42.63
C GLU A 48 58.89 1.18 -42.01
N GLY A 49 60.20 0.98 -42.22
CA GLY A 49 60.94 -0.11 -41.57
C GLY A 49 60.69 -1.51 -42.13
N VAL A 50 59.99 -1.67 -43.25
CA VAL A 50 59.66 -2.97 -43.84
C VAL A 50 60.16 -3.05 -45.29
N CYS A 51 61.06 -4.00 -45.54
CA CYS A 51 61.57 -4.34 -46.87
C CYS A 51 61.10 -5.75 -47.26
N GLU A 52 60.05 -5.86 -48.06
CA GLU A 52 59.53 -7.14 -48.54
C GLU A 52 59.79 -7.32 -50.03
N PHE A 53 60.32 -8.48 -50.41
CA PHE A 53 60.63 -8.82 -51.80
C PHE A 53 61.56 -7.80 -52.51
N GLY A 54 62.39 -7.08 -51.75
CA GLY A 54 63.33 -6.08 -52.27
C GLY A 54 62.70 -4.70 -52.51
N GLN A 55 61.49 -4.46 -52.02
CA GLN A 55 60.82 -3.15 -52.07
C GLN A 55 60.28 -2.73 -50.71
N CYS A 56 60.29 -1.42 -50.45
CA CYS A 56 59.73 -0.86 -49.24
C CYS A 56 58.21 -1.00 -49.24
N SER A 57 57.66 -1.62 -48.20
CA SER A 57 56.21 -1.77 -48.06
C SER A 57 55.58 -0.50 -47.49
N ALA A 58 54.30 -0.28 -47.82
CA ALA A 58 53.49 0.71 -47.13
C ALA A 58 53.12 0.19 -45.73
N PRO A 59 52.76 1.07 -44.78
CA PRO A 59 52.31 0.66 -43.45
C PRO A 59 51.13 -0.32 -43.56
N ASP A 60 51.20 -1.43 -42.83
CA ASP A 60 50.14 -2.44 -42.77
C ASP A 60 49.95 -2.90 -41.32
N CYS A 61 48.69 -2.98 -40.88
CA CYS A 61 48.32 -3.30 -39.49
C CYS A 61 48.48 -4.79 -39.13
N SER A 62 49.45 -5.47 -39.73
CA SER A 62 49.76 -6.88 -39.49
C SER A 62 51.18 -7.28 -39.94
N ASP A 63 52.06 -6.31 -40.18
CA ASP A 63 53.41 -6.52 -40.71
C ASP A 63 54.47 -6.78 -39.61
N GLY A 64 54.10 -6.62 -38.34
CA GLY A 64 54.99 -6.86 -37.21
C GLY A 64 55.97 -5.72 -36.94
N VAL A 65 55.69 -4.50 -37.42
CA VAL A 65 56.49 -3.30 -37.17
C VAL A 65 55.58 -2.12 -36.81
N SER A 66 55.83 -1.46 -35.67
CA SER A 66 55.13 -0.21 -35.31
C SER A 66 55.54 0.93 -36.25
N ASN A 67 54.73 1.19 -37.28
CA ASN A 67 55.01 2.19 -38.33
C ASN A 67 53.76 3.00 -38.73
N GLY A 68 53.91 3.96 -39.65
CA GLY A 68 52.80 4.83 -40.07
C GLY A 68 52.14 5.60 -38.91
N SER A 69 50.85 5.35 -38.66
CA SER A 69 50.07 5.98 -37.59
C SER A 69 49.84 5.10 -36.36
N GLU A 70 50.42 3.91 -36.35
CA GLU A 70 50.23 2.94 -35.27
C GLU A 70 50.74 3.51 -33.95
N THR A 71 50.04 3.19 -32.87
CA THR A 71 50.44 3.63 -31.53
C THR A 71 51.17 2.55 -30.76
N ASP A 72 51.00 1.27 -31.12
CA ASP A 72 51.87 0.15 -30.77
C ASP A 72 51.91 -0.85 -31.95
N LEU A 73 52.66 -1.94 -31.82
CA LEU A 73 52.86 -2.97 -32.84
C LEU A 73 51.54 -3.40 -33.52
N ASP A 74 51.34 -3.02 -34.78
CA ASP A 74 50.19 -3.40 -35.61
C ASP A 74 48.81 -2.93 -35.06
N CYS A 75 48.77 -1.90 -34.21
CA CYS A 75 47.52 -1.43 -33.58
C CYS A 75 47.45 0.08 -33.33
N GLY A 76 46.22 0.60 -33.23
CA GLY A 76 45.91 1.99 -32.90
C GLY A 76 46.06 2.99 -34.07
N GLY A 77 45.70 4.24 -33.82
CA GLY A 77 45.73 5.32 -34.82
C GLY A 77 44.75 5.10 -35.96
N SER A 78 45.25 4.94 -37.19
CA SER A 78 44.40 4.61 -38.35
C SER A 78 44.22 3.11 -38.58
N CYS A 79 44.89 2.26 -37.78
CA CYS A 79 44.68 0.83 -37.81
C CYS A 79 43.33 0.46 -37.20
N GLY A 80 42.60 -0.43 -37.87
CA GLY A 80 41.31 -0.93 -37.39
C GLY A 80 41.41 -1.89 -36.20
N ALA A 81 42.62 -2.37 -35.89
CA ALA A 81 42.90 -3.17 -34.71
C ALA A 81 43.25 -2.27 -33.52
N THR A 82 42.59 -2.52 -32.39
CA THR A 82 42.83 -1.82 -31.12
C THR A 82 43.87 -2.55 -30.27
N CYS A 83 44.73 -1.80 -29.61
CA CYS A 83 45.80 -2.27 -28.74
C CYS A 83 45.25 -2.84 -27.41
N ILE A 84 45.89 -3.90 -26.90
CA ILE A 84 45.51 -4.56 -25.64
C ILE A 84 46.07 -3.81 -24.42
N PRO A 85 45.54 -4.06 -23.20
CA PRO A 85 46.04 -3.40 -22.00
C PRO A 85 47.55 -3.57 -21.79
N GLY A 86 48.26 -2.46 -21.60
CA GLY A 86 49.71 -2.36 -21.45
C GLY A 86 50.48 -1.95 -22.71
N GLU A 87 49.83 -1.88 -23.87
CA GLU A 87 50.39 -1.37 -25.13
C GLU A 87 50.26 0.15 -25.25
N THR A 88 51.10 0.78 -26.07
CA THR A 88 51.14 2.24 -26.22
C THR A 88 49.96 2.79 -27.04
N CYS A 89 49.45 3.94 -26.61
CA CYS A 89 48.29 4.60 -27.22
C CYS A 89 48.47 6.12 -27.25
N SER A 90 47.70 6.78 -28.12
CA SER A 90 47.62 8.25 -28.20
C SER A 90 46.24 8.78 -27.79
N VAL A 91 45.18 8.03 -28.07
CA VAL A 91 43.79 8.34 -27.70
C VAL A 91 43.08 7.06 -27.26
N GLY A 92 41.96 7.21 -26.53
CA GLY A 92 41.18 6.08 -26.02
C GLY A 92 40.73 5.09 -27.11
N GLY A 93 40.39 5.60 -28.30
CA GLY A 93 39.99 4.77 -29.45
C GLY A 93 41.09 3.84 -29.99
N ASP A 94 42.34 4.02 -29.55
CA ASP A 94 43.44 3.10 -29.89
C ASP A 94 43.37 1.81 -29.05
N CYS A 95 42.63 1.82 -27.93
CA CYS A 95 42.63 0.74 -26.94
C CYS A 95 41.35 -0.09 -27.00
N VAL A 96 41.46 -1.40 -26.74
CA VAL A 96 40.30 -2.32 -26.68
C VAL A 96 39.25 -1.84 -25.69
N GLU A 97 39.70 -1.37 -24.53
CA GLU A 97 38.83 -0.91 -23.43
C GLU A 97 38.51 0.60 -23.51
N GLY A 98 38.95 1.29 -24.58
CA GLY A 98 38.64 2.70 -24.78
C GLY A 98 39.43 3.69 -23.89
N VAL A 99 40.33 3.22 -23.03
CA VAL A 99 41.06 4.04 -22.05
C VAL A 99 42.56 4.08 -22.34
N CYS A 100 43.05 5.28 -22.65
CA CYS A 100 44.47 5.57 -22.81
C CYS A 100 44.95 6.45 -21.65
N ASP A 101 45.59 5.85 -20.64
CA ASP A 101 46.14 6.55 -19.48
C ASP A 101 47.66 6.55 -19.52
N MET A 102 48.27 7.74 -19.37
CA MET A 102 49.72 7.93 -19.45
C MET A 102 50.37 7.26 -20.69
N ASN A 103 49.72 7.35 -21.86
CA ASN A 103 50.11 6.74 -23.14
C ASN A 103 50.12 5.21 -23.16
N LEU A 104 49.41 4.56 -22.23
CA LEU A 104 49.25 3.11 -22.20
C LEU A 104 47.77 2.73 -22.13
N CYS A 105 47.39 1.71 -22.89
CA CYS A 105 46.06 1.13 -22.79
C CYS A 105 45.86 0.53 -21.40
N SER A 106 44.79 0.90 -20.73
CA SER A 106 44.52 0.47 -19.36
C SER A 106 43.55 -0.70 -19.30
N LEU A 107 43.56 -1.42 -18.17
CA LEU A 107 42.50 -2.37 -17.84
C LEU A 107 41.21 -1.60 -17.52
N PRO A 108 40.03 -2.21 -17.72
CA PRO A 108 38.76 -1.58 -17.41
C PRO A 108 38.67 -1.25 -15.91
N SER A 109 38.11 -0.10 -15.57
CA SER A 109 38.03 0.40 -14.21
C SER A 109 36.76 1.19 -13.98
N CYS A 110 36.12 0.92 -12.83
CA CYS A 110 34.91 1.56 -12.30
C CYS A 110 34.91 3.08 -12.06
N MET A 111 35.90 3.81 -12.54
CA MET A 111 36.07 5.25 -12.34
C MET A 111 36.89 5.86 -13.50
N ASP A 112 36.88 5.22 -14.68
CA ASP A 112 37.65 5.63 -15.86
C ASP A 112 36.81 6.43 -16.89
N MET A 113 35.52 6.62 -16.62
CA MET A 113 34.54 7.37 -17.41
C MET A 113 34.25 6.75 -18.79
N VAL A 114 34.46 5.45 -18.95
CA VAL A 114 34.16 4.70 -20.17
C VAL A 114 33.35 3.46 -19.82
N ASP A 115 32.20 3.27 -20.46
CA ASP A 115 31.41 2.02 -20.37
C ASP A 115 32.18 0.87 -21.02
N ASN A 116 32.90 0.10 -20.21
CA ASN A 116 33.77 -1.00 -20.65
C ASN A 116 33.75 -2.21 -19.69
N GLY A 117 34.49 -3.28 -20.05
CA GLY A 117 34.56 -4.49 -19.23
C GLY A 117 33.20 -5.16 -18.95
N THR A 118 32.75 -5.08 -17.70
CA THR A 118 31.48 -5.67 -17.23
C THR A 118 30.48 -4.64 -16.73
N GLU A 119 30.74 -3.37 -16.99
CA GLU A 119 29.84 -2.28 -16.66
C GLU A 119 28.54 -2.41 -17.46
N THR A 120 27.46 -1.88 -16.90
CA THR A 120 26.18 -1.80 -17.62
C THR A 120 25.85 -0.39 -18.06
N ASP A 121 26.49 0.61 -17.46
CA ASP A 121 26.60 2.00 -17.93
C ASP A 121 27.93 2.56 -17.40
N VAL A 122 28.35 3.73 -17.86
CA VAL A 122 29.64 4.37 -17.56
C VAL A 122 29.97 4.30 -16.06
N ASP A 123 31.02 3.56 -15.71
CA ASP A 123 31.54 3.39 -14.35
C ASP A 123 30.57 2.74 -13.33
N CYS A 124 29.55 2.00 -13.77
CA CYS A 124 28.58 1.38 -12.86
C CYS A 124 28.00 0.03 -13.34
N GLY A 125 27.39 -0.71 -12.41
CA GLY A 125 26.70 -1.98 -12.69
C GLY A 125 27.63 -3.19 -12.84
N GLY A 126 27.03 -4.38 -13.00
CA GLY A 126 27.76 -5.63 -13.18
C GLY A 126 28.76 -5.93 -12.05
N ALA A 127 30.04 -6.15 -12.38
CA ALA A 127 31.07 -6.43 -11.37
C ALA A 127 31.59 -5.17 -10.66
N CYS A 128 31.14 -3.98 -11.09
CA CYS A 128 31.69 -2.72 -10.65
C CYS A 128 31.29 -2.35 -9.21
N GLY A 129 30.25 -3.00 -8.68
CA GLY A 129 29.80 -2.90 -7.28
C GLY A 129 29.15 -1.56 -6.92
N ALA A 130 29.49 -0.47 -7.63
CA ALA A 130 28.73 0.76 -7.66
C ALA A 130 27.44 0.54 -8.48
N THR A 131 26.31 1.00 -7.94
CA THR A 131 25.01 0.91 -8.59
C THR A 131 24.72 2.15 -9.43
N CYS A 132 24.11 1.94 -10.59
CA CYS A 132 23.73 2.97 -11.55
C CYS A 132 22.51 3.78 -11.07
N LEU A 133 22.40 5.03 -11.55
CA LEU A 133 21.32 5.95 -11.22
C LEU A 133 20.09 5.72 -12.11
N PRO A 134 18.90 6.22 -11.73
CA PRO A 134 17.75 6.17 -12.60
C PRO A 134 18.00 6.86 -13.96
N GLY A 135 17.71 6.14 -15.05
CA GLY A 135 17.96 6.56 -16.43
C GLY A 135 19.18 5.92 -17.08
N ASP A 136 20.08 5.33 -16.29
CA ASP A 136 21.28 4.64 -16.75
C ASP A 136 20.95 3.21 -17.23
N ASP A 137 21.79 2.64 -18.09
CA ASP A 137 21.64 1.29 -18.64
C ASP A 137 21.94 0.19 -17.59
N CYS A 138 21.20 -0.92 -17.66
CA CYS A 138 21.29 -2.03 -16.70
C CYS A 138 20.98 -3.40 -17.34
N SER A 139 21.51 -4.46 -16.75
CA SER A 139 21.19 -5.84 -17.13
C SER A 139 20.19 -6.50 -16.18
N ASN A 140 20.20 -6.13 -14.90
CA ASN A 140 19.27 -6.62 -13.88
C ASN A 140 19.13 -5.61 -12.72
N GLY A 141 18.20 -5.85 -11.80
CA GLY A 141 17.92 -4.95 -10.69
C GLY A 141 19.12 -4.68 -9.77
N GLY A 142 20.05 -5.63 -9.63
CA GLY A 142 21.26 -5.46 -8.82
C GLY A 142 22.23 -4.41 -9.35
N ASP A 143 22.10 -4.01 -10.62
CA ASP A 143 22.91 -2.95 -11.21
C ASP A 143 22.40 -1.56 -10.81
N CYS A 144 21.14 -1.43 -10.38
CA CYS A 144 20.48 -0.15 -10.12
C CYS A 144 20.46 0.20 -8.64
N ILE A 145 20.63 1.49 -8.30
CA ILE A 145 20.55 1.94 -6.90
C ILE A 145 19.13 1.73 -6.32
N THR A 146 18.12 1.73 -7.20
CA THR A 146 16.72 1.47 -6.87
C THR A 146 16.38 -0.01 -6.82
N GLY A 147 17.27 -0.90 -7.29
CA GLY A 147 16.97 -2.33 -7.39
C GLY A 147 16.07 -2.70 -8.59
N VAL A 148 15.69 -1.74 -9.44
CA VAL A 148 14.69 -1.94 -10.50
C VAL A 148 15.28 -1.64 -11.88
N CYS A 149 15.33 -2.68 -12.73
CA CYS A 149 15.79 -2.62 -14.11
C CYS A 149 14.66 -3.05 -15.06
N ILE A 150 14.10 -2.12 -15.82
CA ILE A 150 13.00 -2.38 -16.75
C ILE A 150 13.45 -2.02 -18.15
N LEU A 151 13.31 -2.98 -19.08
CA LEU A 151 13.72 -2.82 -20.48
C LEU A 151 15.17 -2.37 -20.66
N GLY A 152 16.05 -2.77 -19.74
CA GLY A 152 17.47 -2.46 -19.78
C GLY A 152 17.85 -1.08 -19.21
N VAL A 153 16.91 -0.39 -18.55
CA VAL A 153 17.16 0.94 -17.96
C VAL A 153 16.77 0.96 -16.48
N CYS A 154 17.62 1.54 -15.64
CA CYS A 154 17.37 1.74 -14.22
C CYS A 154 16.19 2.69 -14.01
N GLN A 155 15.21 2.26 -13.22
CA GLN A 155 14.01 3.05 -12.97
C GLN A 155 14.17 3.90 -11.71
N SER A 156 13.40 4.99 -11.64
CA SER A 156 13.25 5.76 -10.40
C SER A 156 12.38 4.96 -9.41
N ALA A 157 12.60 5.18 -8.12
CA ALA A 157 11.77 4.64 -7.05
C ALA A 157 10.28 4.94 -7.30
N SER A 158 9.42 3.94 -7.17
CA SER A 158 7.98 4.07 -7.40
C SER A 158 7.19 3.13 -6.49
N CYS A 159 5.99 3.55 -6.10
CA CYS A 159 5.14 2.85 -5.13
C CYS A 159 4.37 1.65 -5.72
N ASP A 160 4.91 1.02 -6.74
CA ASP A 160 4.32 -0.07 -7.49
C ASP A 160 5.38 -0.91 -8.23
N ASP A 161 6.65 -0.84 -7.81
CA ASP A 161 7.76 -1.57 -8.44
C ASP A 161 8.14 -2.88 -7.75
N GLY A 162 7.57 -3.15 -6.58
CA GLY A 162 7.79 -4.40 -5.83
C GLY A 162 9.10 -4.43 -5.05
N VAL A 163 9.81 -3.30 -4.92
CA VAL A 163 11.11 -3.21 -4.26
C VAL A 163 11.11 -2.08 -3.23
N GLN A 164 11.46 -2.40 -1.98
CA GLN A 164 11.67 -1.36 -0.97
C GLN A 164 12.89 -0.50 -1.31
N ASN A 165 12.68 0.70 -1.86
CA ASN A 165 13.76 1.59 -2.30
C ASN A 165 13.47 3.07 -1.95
N GLY A 166 14.39 3.98 -2.30
CA GLY A 166 14.23 5.41 -2.01
C GLY A 166 14.13 5.74 -0.50
N ILE A 167 12.99 6.32 -0.08
CA ILE A 167 12.69 6.59 1.35
C ILE A 167 11.45 5.82 1.84
N GLU A 168 11.06 4.75 1.15
CA GLU A 168 9.96 3.87 1.57
C GLU A 168 10.23 3.19 2.92
N GLN A 169 9.19 3.02 3.74
CA GLN A 169 9.33 2.33 5.04
C GLN A 169 9.04 0.83 4.95
N GLY A 170 8.32 0.41 3.90
CA GLY A 170 8.14 -0.99 3.49
C GLY A 170 8.09 -1.10 1.96
N ILE A 171 7.92 -2.29 1.40
CA ILE A 171 7.85 -2.48 -0.06
C ILE A 171 6.65 -1.70 -0.61
N ASP A 172 6.89 -0.71 -1.46
CA ASP A 172 5.88 0.13 -2.12
C ASP A 172 4.95 0.90 -1.17
N CYS A 173 5.39 1.18 0.07
CA CYS A 173 4.55 1.83 1.08
C CYS A 173 5.32 2.78 2.00
N ALA A 174 4.60 3.79 2.49
CA ALA A 174 5.08 4.90 3.32
C ALA A 174 6.23 5.71 2.71
N GLY A 175 6.65 6.77 3.41
CA GLY A 175 7.81 7.57 3.01
C GLY A 175 7.53 8.41 1.76
N ILE A 176 8.09 8.03 0.61
CA ILE A 176 7.67 8.63 -0.69
C ILE A 176 6.24 8.21 -1.05
N CYS A 177 5.80 7.06 -0.56
CA CYS A 177 4.50 6.51 -0.86
C CYS A 177 3.46 7.03 0.11
N VAL A 178 2.32 7.44 -0.46
CA VAL A 178 1.17 7.91 0.29
C VAL A 178 0.41 6.76 0.95
N GLN A 179 0.62 5.52 0.52
CA GLN A 179 -0.07 4.35 1.08
C GLN A 179 0.57 3.87 2.37
N PRO A 180 -0.23 3.58 3.42
CA PRO A 180 0.31 3.07 4.67
C PRO A 180 0.83 1.65 4.51
N CYS A 181 1.93 1.34 5.20
CA CYS A 181 2.45 -0.03 5.23
C CYS A 181 1.57 -0.97 6.06
N PRO A 182 1.27 -2.17 5.56
CA PRO A 182 0.76 -3.26 6.38
C PRO A 182 1.82 -3.62 7.45
N VAL A 183 1.44 -3.64 8.73
CA VAL A 183 2.37 -3.97 9.85
C VAL A 183 2.29 -5.44 10.26
N THR A 184 1.22 -6.13 9.85
CA THR A 184 1.07 -7.59 9.96
C THR A 184 1.01 -8.22 8.57
N GLY A 185 1.10 -9.54 8.47
CA GLY A 185 0.52 -10.23 7.30
C GLY A 185 -1.00 -10.26 7.39
N GLU A 186 -1.67 -10.61 6.31
CA GLU A 186 -3.12 -10.83 6.31
C GLU A 186 -3.44 -12.06 7.15
N LEU A 187 -4.30 -11.90 8.16
CA LEU A 187 -4.64 -12.96 9.11
C LEU A 187 -6.05 -13.47 8.84
N VAL A 188 -6.22 -14.79 8.87
CA VAL A 188 -7.55 -15.41 8.96
C VAL A 188 -7.97 -15.43 10.43
N VAL A 189 -9.12 -14.82 10.72
CA VAL A 189 -9.62 -14.66 12.09
C VAL A 189 -10.24 -15.94 12.61
N ASN A 190 -11.10 -16.54 11.81
CA ASN A 190 -11.75 -17.81 12.10
C ASN A 190 -10.79 -19.00 11.86
N THR A 191 -11.14 -20.13 12.44
CA THR A 191 -10.45 -21.42 12.28
C THR A 191 -11.41 -22.54 11.88
N THR A 192 -12.72 -22.32 12.03
CA THR A 192 -13.75 -23.28 11.64
C THR A 192 -14.03 -23.15 10.15
N LEU A 193 -13.83 -24.27 9.43
CA LEU A 193 -14.07 -24.40 8.00
C LEU A 193 -14.60 -25.80 7.66
N PRO A 194 -15.46 -25.95 6.64
CA PRO A 194 -16.08 -24.86 5.86
C PRO A 194 -17.32 -24.32 6.59
N ASP A 195 -17.48 -23.00 6.68
CA ASP A 195 -18.68 -22.33 7.20
C ASP A 195 -18.73 -20.89 6.66
N PHE A 196 -19.91 -20.30 6.45
CA PHE A 196 -19.98 -18.92 5.99
C PHE A 196 -19.76 -17.94 7.16
N GLN A 197 -18.55 -17.42 7.27
CA GLN A 197 -18.21 -16.37 8.24
C GLN A 197 -18.51 -14.99 7.65
N VAL A 198 -19.38 -14.23 8.29
CA VAL A 198 -19.91 -12.94 7.78
C VAL A 198 -20.10 -11.94 8.92
N GLN A 199 -20.38 -10.69 8.56
CA GLN A 199 -20.70 -9.59 9.46
C GLN A 199 -19.63 -9.39 10.53
N PRO A 200 -18.35 -9.20 10.13
CA PRO A 200 -17.30 -8.94 11.09
C PRO A 200 -17.51 -7.56 11.73
N ALA A 201 -17.20 -7.47 13.01
CA ALA A 201 -17.10 -6.23 13.75
C ALA A 201 -15.80 -6.22 14.55
N VAL A 202 -15.11 -5.09 14.63
CA VAL A 202 -13.81 -4.95 15.29
C VAL A 202 -13.78 -3.78 16.25
N ALA A 203 -13.21 -4.00 17.44
CA ALA A 203 -12.93 -2.93 18.39
C ALA A 203 -11.55 -3.10 19.01
N SER A 204 -10.88 -1.98 19.28
CA SER A 204 -9.59 -1.97 19.96
C SER A 204 -9.71 -1.26 21.30
N ALA A 205 -9.13 -1.84 22.34
CA ALA A 205 -9.03 -1.16 23.63
C ALA A 205 -8.25 0.16 23.45
N PRO A 206 -8.75 1.31 23.95
CA PRO A 206 -8.12 2.62 23.75
C PRO A 206 -6.65 2.69 24.19
N GLY A 207 -6.29 1.98 25.27
CA GLY A 207 -4.92 1.86 25.77
C GLY A 207 -4.02 0.94 24.93
N GLY A 208 -4.53 0.33 23.85
CA GLY A 208 -3.80 -0.54 22.94
C GLY A 208 -3.56 -1.97 23.46
N GLY A 209 -4.22 -2.37 24.53
CA GLY A 209 -3.98 -3.66 25.20
C GLY A 209 -4.42 -4.89 24.40
N PHE A 210 -5.52 -4.78 23.66
CA PHE A 210 -6.04 -5.84 22.80
C PHE A 210 -6.93 -5.29 21.69
N THR A 211 -7.12 -6.09 20.65
CA THR A 211 -8.18 -5.93 19.63
C THR A 211 -9.10 -7.14 19.71
N VAL A 212 -10.40 -6.94 19.60
CA VAL A 212 -11.40 -8.00 19.50
C VAL A 212 -12.06 -7.94 18.13
N VAL A 213 -12.22 -9.09 17.49
CA VAL A 213 -13.04 -9.26 16.30
C VAL A 213 -14.20 -10.18 16.67
N ALA A 214 -15.43 -9.76 16.37
CA ALA A 214 -16.65 -10.56 16.49
C ALA A 214 -17.24 -10.84 15.11
N TRP A 215 -17.90 -11.99 14.91
CA TRP A 215 -18.50 -12.35 13.62
C TRP A 215 -19.62 -13.38 13.78
N ALA A 216 -20.45 -13.53 12.76
CA ALA A 216 -21.46 -14.58 12.68
C ALA A 216 -20.95 -15.76 11.82
N SER A 217 -21.08 -16.98 12.35
CA SER A 217 -20.69 -18.23 11.69
C SER A 217 -21.94 -18.98 11.25
N PHE A 218 -22.21 -19.05 9.94
CA PHE A 218 -23.35 -19.77 9.38
C PHE A 218 -22.94 -21.15 8.89
N PRO A 219 -23.59 -22.23 9.39
CA PRO A 219 -23.13 -23.58 9.13
C PRO A 219 -23.32 -24.00 7.66
N VAL A 220 -22.28 -24.60 7.07
CA VAL A 220 -22.36 -25.30 5.77
C VAL A 220 -22.51 -26.80 5.96
N LEU A 221 -21.95 -27.35 7.05
CA LEU A 221 -21.97 -28.77 7.37
C LEU A 221 -22.67 -29.05 8.70
N ASP A 222 -23.21 -30.27 8.81
CA ASP A 222 -23.74 -30.82 10.06
C ASP A 222 -22.66 -31.65 10.80
N PRO A 223 -22.52 -31.54 12.13
CA PRO A 223 -23.25 -30.61 13.01
C PRO A 223 -22.69 -29.18 12.94
N PRO A 224 -23.54 -28.14 13.08
CA PRO A 224 -23.11 -26.75 13.21
C PRO A 224 -22.12 -26.51 14.34
N GLN A 225 -21.29 -25.47 14.22
CA GLN A 225 -20.22 -25.13 15.18
C GLN A 225 -20.72 -24.94 16.62
N ASP A 226 -21.91 -24.33 16.80
CA ASP A 226 -22.56 -24.15 18.12
C ASP A 226 -23.53 -25.28 18.49
N GLY A 227 -23.68 -26.27 17.61
CA GLY A 227 -24.56 -27.42 17.75
C GLY A 227 -26.01 -27.19 17.32
N SER A 228 -26.36 -26.03 16.75
CA SER A 228 -27.74 -25.71 16.34
C SER A 228 -27.83 -24.94 15.02
N GLY A 229 -27.44 -23.67 14.97
CA GLY A 229 -27.67 -22.79 13.83
C GLY A 229 -26.48 -21.88 13.61
N ALA A 230 -26.73 -20.66 13.11
CA ALA A 230 -25.68 -19.64 13.11
C ALA A 230 -25.34 -19.22 14.54
N GLY A 231 -24.05 -19.14 14.86
CA GLY A 231 -23.54 -18.69 16.16
C GLY A 231 -22.73 -17.40 16.04
N VAL A 232 -22.61 -16.67 17.15
CA VAL A 232 -21.75 -15.49 17.24
C VAL A 232 -20.46 -15.85 17.94
N TYR A 233 -19.35 -15.50 17.31
CA TYR A 233 -18.02 -15.82 17.80
C TYR A 233 -17.18 -14.56 17.93
N ALA A 234 -16.14 -14.63 18.77
CA ALA A 234 -15.17 -13.58 18.93
C ALA A 234 -13.75 -14.12 19.12
N ARG A 235 -12.75 -13.31 18.81
CA ARG A 235 -11.33 -13.63 19.03
C ARG A 235 -10.52 -12.39 19.34
N LEU A 236 -9.61 -12.50 20.30
CA LEU A 236 -8.77 -11.40 20.75
C LEU A 236 -7.36 -11.51 20.15
N TYR A 237 -6.75 -10.35 19.92
CA TYR A 237 -5.43 -10.19 19.34
C TYR A 237 -4.61 -9.18 20.16
N ASP A 238 -3.30 -9.42 20.25
CA ASP A 238 -2.36 -8.48 20.86
C ASP A 238 -1.85 -7.44 19.86
N GLY A 239 -1.02 -6.52 20.36
CA GLY A 239 -0.33 -5.46 19.61
C GLY A 239 0.54 -5.93 18.43
N SER A 240 0.86 -7.22 18.32
CA SER A 240 1.61 -7.79 17.20
C SER A 240 0.72 -8.47 16.16
N GLY A 241 -0.60 -8.51 16.40
CA GLY A 241 -1.54 -9.31 15.62
C GLY A 241 -1.54 -10.78 16.00
N ALA A 242 -0.88 -11.19 17.10
CA ALA A 242 -0.94 -12.57 17.55
C ALA A 242 -2.25 -12.83 18.30
N PRO A 243 -2.93 -13.97 18.08
CA PRO A 243 -4.17 -14.28 18.75
C PRO A 243 -3.91 -14.56 20.24
N LEU A 244 -4.57 -13.79 21.11
CA LEU A 244 -4.59 -14.00 22.56
C LEU A 244 -5.50 -15.16 22.96
N THR A 245 -6.50 -15.48 22.13
CA THR A 245 -7.49 -16.52 22.39
C THR A 245 -7.70 -17.43 21.18
N GLY A 246 -8.35 -18.58 21.41
CA GLY A 246 -9.07 -19.28 20.34
C GLY A 246 -10.37 -18.56 20.00
N GLU A 247 -11.20 -19.20 19.17
CA GLU A 247 -12.58 -18.74 18.95
C GLU A 247 -13.40 -18.89 20.24
N ILE A 248 -14.02 -17.80 20.66
CA ILE A 248 -14.90 -17.73 21.82
C ILE A 248 -16.33 -17.74 21.28
N LEU A 249 -17.15 -18.71 21.71
CA LEU A 249 -18.59 -18.65 21.47
C LEU A 249 -19.19 -17.56 22.38
N VAL A 250 -19.76 -16.52 21.76
CA VAL A 250 -20.29 -15.35 22.46
C VAL A 250 -21.66 -15.63 23.07
N ASN A 251 -22.57 -16.17 22.27
CA ASN A 251 -23.93 -16.49 22.70
C ASN A 251 -23.94 -17.76 23.57
N THR A 252 -24.65 -17.69 24.70
CA THR A 252 -24.88 -18.88 25.54
C THR A 252 -26.13 -19.63 25.11
N THR A 253 -27.11 -18.91 24.58
CA THR A 253 -28.29 -19.47 23.92
C THR A 253 -27.94 -19.81 22.48
N THR A 254 -27.93 -21.09 22.10
CA THR A 254 -27.55 -21.53 20.74
C THR A 254 -28.74 -21.90 19.86
N MET A 255 -29.97 -21.88 20.38
CA MET A 255 -31.13 -22.31 19.61
C MET A 255 -31.44 -21.33 18.46
N GLY A 256 -31.48 -21.84 17.23
CA GLY A 256 -31.73 -21.05 16.02
C GLY A 256 -30.51 -20.23 15.57
N ASN A 257 -30.76 -19.20 14.76
CA ASN A 257 -29.70 -18.39 14.14
C ASN A 257 -29.45 -17.11 14.94
N GLN A 258 -28.20 -16.93 15.35
CA GLN A 258 -27.66 -15.72 15.96
C GLN A 258 -26.84 -14.96 14.92
N ALA A 259 -27.04 -13.65 14.76
CA ALA A 259 -26.44 -12.87 13.68
C ALA A 259 -26.29 -11.39 14.02
N PHE A 260 -25.63 -10.65 13.11
CA PHE A 260 -25.35 -9.21 13.18
C PHE A 260 -24.71 -8.80 14.51
N PRO A 261 -23.51 -9.34 14.82
CA PRO A 261 -22.80 -8.89 16.00
C PRO A 261 -22.29 -7.45 15.83
N ALA A 262 -22.32 -6.70 16.92
CA ALA A 262 -21.56 -5.46 17.08
C ALA A 262 -20.70 -5.58 18.33
N VAL A 263 -19.53 -4.94 18.34
CA VAL A 263 -18.59 -5.02 19.46
C VAL A 263 -17.96 -3.66 19.71
N ASP A 264 -17.82 -3.32 20.99
CA ASP A 264 -16.99 -2.19 21.42
C ASP A 264 -16.22 -2.53 22.71
N ALA A 265 -15.09 -1.87 22.90
CA ALA A 265 -14.07 -2.24 23.87
C ALA A 265 -13.59 -1.05 24.71
N HIS A 266 -13.29 -1.34 25.97
CA HIS A 266 -12.56 -0.45 26.87
C HIS A 266 -11.35 -1.20 27.46
N ASP A 267 -10.47 -0.51 28.17
CA ASP A 267 -9.24 -1.15 28.70
C ASP A 267 -9.48 -2.34 29.64
N GLY A 268 -10.67 -2.44 30.24
CA GLY A 268 -11.02 -3.54 31.14
C GLY A 268 -11.69 -4.75 30.48
N GLY A 269 -12.13 -4.63 29.22
CA GLY A 269 -12.94 -5.65 28.58
C GLY A 269 -13.76 -5.12 27.40
N PHE A 270 -14.74 -5.90 26.96
CA PHE A 270 -15.55 -5.57 25.79
C PHE A 270 -16.98 -6.08 25.94
N VAL A 271 -17.88 -5.50 25.15
CA VAL A 271 -19.29 -5.91 25.07
C VAL A 271 -19.58 -6.30 23.64
N VAL A 272 -20.19 -7.47 23.46
CA VAL A 272 -20.72 -7.90 22.16
C VAL A 272 -22.23 -7.92 22.25
N THR A 273 -22.90 -7.30 21.28
CA THR A 273 -24.35 -7.37 21.07
C THR A 273 -24.67 -8.14 19.81
N TRP A 274 -25.81 -8.80 19.75
CA TRP A 274 -26.27 -9.52 18.56
C TRP A 274 -27.79 -9.71 18.58
N GLN A 275 -28.37 -10.09 17.45
CA GLN A 275 -29.78 -10.49 17.36
C GLN A 275 -29.92 -12.02 17.32
N GLY A 276 -31.00 -12.53 17.90
CA GLY A 276 -31.32 -13.95 17.85
C GLY A 276 -32.74 -14.28 18.33
N PRO A 277 -33.15 -15.55 18.32
CA PRO A 277 -34.53 -15.92 18.60
C PRO A 277 -34.91 -15.70 20.07
N ASP A 278 -36.00 -14.96 20.32
CA ASP A 278 -36.50 -14.68 21.67
C ASP A 278 -37.85 -15.39 21.98
N GLY A 279 -38.39 -16.10 20.99
CA GLY A 279 -39.66 -16.83 21.06
C GLY A 279 -40.85 -16.12 20.41
N SER A 280 -40.74 -14.84 20.05
CA SER A 280 -41.75 -14.08 19.28
C SER A 280 -41.21 -13.61 17.92
N GLY A 281 -39.89 -13.56 17.78
CA GLY A 281 -39.17 -13.18 16.57
C GLY A 281 -37.67 -13.21 16.87
N ASN A 282 -36.98 -12.14 16.50
CA ASN A 282 -35.64 -11.85 16.98
C ASN A 282 -35.72 -10.86 18.13
N GLY A 283 -34.98 -11.11 19.21
CA GLY A 283 -34.66 -10.16 20.26
C GLY A 283 -33.19 -9.72 20.19
N ILE A 284 -32.83 -8.75 21.03
CA ILE A 284 -31.46 -8.24 21.14
C ILE A 284 -30.82 -8.77 22.41
N PHE A 285 -29.60 -9.27 22.26
CA PHE A 285 -28.83 -9.84 23.35
C PHE A 285 -27.47 -9.16 23.47
N ALA A 286 -26.88 -9.27 24.66
CA ALA A 286 -25.53 -8.79 24.91
C ALA A 286 -24.78 -9.72 25.87
N GLN A 287 -23.46 -9.79 25.70
CA GLN A 287 -22.56 -10.47 26.63
C GLN A 287 -21.35 -9.59 26.87
N ARG A 288 -20.96 -9.48 28.14
CA ARG A 288 -19.77 -8.76 28.56
C ARG A 288 -18.62 -9.74 28.75
N PHE A 289 -17.42 -9.28 28.49
CA PHE A 289 -16.18 -10.03 28.66
C PHE A 289 -15.12 -9.16 29.31
N ASP A 290 -14.18 -9.78 30.02
CA ASP A 290 -12.96 -9.10 30.43
C ASP A 290 -11.91 -9.11 29.30
N GLN A 291 -10.78 -8.42 29.52
CA GLN A 291 -9.64 -8.36 28.60
C GLN A 291 -9.01 -9.72 28.25
N THR A 292 -9.39 -10.82 28.91
CA THR A 292 -8.91 -12.17 28.60
C THR A 292 -9.92 -12.98 27.78
N GLY A 293 -11.08 -12.41 27.47
CA GLY A 293 -12.18 -13.09 26.79
C GLY A 293 -13.04 -13.93 27.73
N ALA A 294 -12.93 -13.77 29.05
CA ALA A 294 -13.77 -14.49 30.00
C ALA A 294 -15.10 -13.75 30.23
N PRO A 295 -16.26 -14.43 30.13
CA PRO A 295 -17.56 -13.79 30.25
C PRO A 295 -17.80 -13.23 31.66
N GLN A 296 -18.28 -11.99 31.72
CA GLN A 296 -18.58 -11.26 32.95
C GLN A 296 -20.08 -11.25 33.22
N GLY A 297 -20.55 -12.21 34.02
CA GLY A 297 -21.98 -12.42 34.26
C GLY A 297 -22.63 -13.25 33.14
N GLY A 298 -23.96 -13.38 33.18
CA GLY A 298 -24.72 -14.09 32.15
C GLY A 298 -25.16 -13.18 31.02
N GLU A 299 -25.66 -13.83 29.96
CA GLU A 299 -26.26 -13.19 28.79
C GLU A 299 -27.39 -12.24 29.22
N LEU A 300 -27.38 -11.05 28.62
CA LEU A 300 -28.37 -10.01 28.85
C LEU A 300 -29.39 -10.06 27.72
N VAL A 301 -30.68 -10.02 28.07
CA VAL A 301 -31.73 -9.65 27.14
C VAL A 301 -31.84 -8.13 27.16
N VAL A 302 -31.56 -7.50 26.02
CA VAL A 302 -31.46 -6.04 25.91
C VAL A 302 -32.84 -5.41 25.78
N ASN A 303 -33.66 -5.90 24.85
CA ASN A 303 -35.05 -5.48 24.73
C ASN A 303 -35.85 -5.96 25.96
N ALA A 304 -36.61 -5.06 26.56
CA ALA A 304 -37.47 -5.34 27.70
C ALA A 304 -38.83 -5.89 27.27
N ALA A 305 -39.30 -5.55 26.06
CA ALA A 305 -40.50 -6.10 25.45
C ALA A 305 -40.10 -7.13 24.37
N PRO A 306 -40.36 -8.44 24.57
CA PRO A 306 -40.12 -9.47 23.57
C PRO A 306 -41.31 -9.55 22.59
N ALA A 307 -41.96 -8.42 22.30
CA ALA A 307 -43.04 -8.40 21.32
C ALA A 307 -42.43 -7.94 20.00
N ASP A 308 -42.83 -8.59 18.92
CA ASP A 308 -42.47 -8.24 17.56
C ASP A 308 -40.97 -8.48 17.21
N GLU A 309 -40.40 -7.81 16.22
CA GLU A 309 -39.09 -8.14 15.65
C GLU A 309 -38.06 -7.04 15.94
N GLN A 310 -37.00 -7.40 16.68
CA GLN A 310 -35.85 -6.53 16.91
C GLN A 310 -34.64 -6.93 16.06
N ARG A 311 -33.93 -5.93 15.52
CA ARG A 311 -32.85 -6.15 14.56
C ARG A 311 -31.68 -5.20 14.73
N ARG A 312 -30.54 -5.59 14.14
CA ARG A 312 -29.35 -4.74 13.90
C ARG A 312 -28.93 -3.95 15.16
N PRO A 313 -28.55 -4.65 16.25
CA PRO A 313 -28.08 -3.94 17.42
C PRO A 313 -26.69 -3.35 17.17
N ASP A 314 -26.46 -2.20 17.77
CA ASP A 314 -25.15 -1.57 17.85
C ASP A 314 -24.86 -1.15 19.30
N VAL A 315 -23.58 -1.13 19.67
CA VAL A 315 -23.14 -0.91 21.06
C VAL A 315 -21.97 0.05 21.14
N ALA A 316 -22.04 0.98 22.10
CA ALA A 316 -20.92 1.83 22.46
C ALA A 316 -20.62 1.73 23.96
N VAL A 317 -19.34 1.57 24.29
CA VAL A 317 -18.80 1.31 25.61
C VAL A 317 -17.89 2.47 26.00
N ARG A 318 -18.20 3.10 27.13
CA ARG A 318 -17.37 4.15 27.70
C ARG A 318 -16.17 3.55 28.45
N ASP A 319 -15.11 4.32 28.66
CA ASP A 319 -13.89 3.91 29.37
C ASP A 319 -14.14 3.26 30.75
N ASP A 320 -15.22 3.66 31.46
CA ASP A 320 -15.59 3.10 32.76
C ASP A 320 -16.42 1.80 32.68
N GLY A 321 -16.64 1.29 31.46
CA GLY A 321 -17.39 0.09 31.14
C GLY A 321 -18.90 0.28 31.08
N GLN A 322 -19.45 1.47 31.34
CA GLN A 322 -20.87 1.74 31.05
C GLN A 322 -21.11 1.72 29.55
N PHE A 323 -22.26 1.22 29.13
CA PHE A 323 -22.53 1.06 27.70
C PHE A 323 -23.98 1.39 27.34
N VAL A 324 -24.17 1.76 26.09
CA VAL A 324 -25.48 1.98 25.45
C VAL A 324 -25.62 0.97 24.32
N VAL A 325 -26.80 0.37 24.21
CA VAL A 325 -27.16 -0.47 23.07
C VAL A 325 -28.32 0.20 22.36
N CYS A 326 -28.24 0.33 21.04
CA CYS A 326 -29.32 0.82 20.19
C CYS A 326 -29.69 -0.23 19.14
N TRP A 327 -30.97 -0.31 18.75
CA TRP A 327 -31.45 -1.32 17.82
C TRP A 327 -32.71 -0.85 17.07
N GLU A 328 -33.06 -1.60 16.03
CA GLU A 328 -34.33 -1.47 15.30
C GLU A 328 -35.44 -2.24 16.02
N ASP A 329 -36.57 -1.60 16.30
CA ASP A 329 -37.76 -2.19 16.94
C ASP A 329 -38.98 -2.11 16.02
N GLN A 330 -39.28 -3.19 15.29
CA GLN A 330 -40.41 -3.27 14.35
C GLN A 330 -41.57 -4.08 14.93
N PRO A 331 -42.85 -3.73 14.65
CA PRO A 331 -43.33 -2.74 13.68
C PRO A 331 -43.79 -1.43 14.35
N LEU A 332 -43.07 -0.94 15.36
CA LEU A 332 -43.48 0.30 16.03
C LEU A 332 -43.49 1.47 15.05
N ALA A 333 -44.15 2.56 15.42
CA ALA A 333 -44.09 3.81 14.65
C ALA A 333 -42.81 4.61 14.95
N PHE A 334 -42.00 4.17 15.91
CA PHE A 334 -40.69 4.73 16.20
C PHE A 334 -39.72 3.56 16.22
N ASP A 335 -38.82 3.51 15.24
CA ASP A 335 -38.10 2.27 14.98
C ASP A 335 -36.75 2.19 15.69
N ILE A 336 -36.19 3.29 16.21
CA ILE A 336 -34.87 3.26 16.86
C ILE A 336 -35.00 3.39 18.37
N VAL A 337 -34.60 2.34 19.07
CA VAL A 337 -34.67 2.26 20.54
C VAL A 337 -33.27 2.05 21.10
N CYS A 338 -32.98 2.68 22.23
CA CYS A 338 -31.74 2.51 22.95
C CYS A 338 -31.98 2.19 24.43
N ARG A 339 -30.98 1.58 25.07
CA ARG A 339 -31.01 1.30 26.51
C ARG A 339 -29.61 1.40 27.11
N LEU A 340 -29.54 2.04 28.28
CA LEU A 340 -28.30 2.33 28.98
C LEU A 340 -28.04 1.29 30.06
N TYR A 341 -26.77 0.96 30.28
CA TYR A 341 -26.33 -0.04 31.22
C TYR A 341 -25.14 0.44 32.04
N THR A 342 -25.10 -0.01 33.29
CA THR A 342 -23.88 0.05 34.11
C THR A 342 -22.81 -0.90 33.56
N ALA A 343 -21.56 -0.76 34.01
CA ALA A 343 -20.49 -1.73 33.71
C ALA A 343 -20.79 -3.17 34.16
N ALA A 344 -21.65 -3.34 35.16
CA ALA A 344 -22.15 -4.65 35.59
C ALA A 344 -23.36 -5.15 34.77
N GLY A 345 -23.72 -4.44 33.68
CA GLY A 345 -24.88 -4.67 32.82
C GLY A 345 -26.22 -4.66 33.53
N VAL A 346 -26.32 -3.91 34.63
CA VAL A 346 -27.59 -3.51 35.21
C VAL A 346 -28.16 -2.36 34.38
N PRO A 347 -29.40 -2.45 33.88
CA PRO A 347 -30.04 -1.35 33.15
C PRO A 347 -30.11 -0.07 33.99
N LEU A 348 -29.62 1.03 33.44
CA LEU A 348 -29.73 2.38 33.98
C LEU A 348 -31.02 3.08 33.52
N SER A 349 -31.60 2.61 32.42
CA SER A 349 -32.84 3.13 31.83
C SER A 349 -33.83 2.02 31.50
N GLY A 350 -35.07 2.43 31.23
CA GLY A 350 -35.95 1.66 30.35
C GLY A 350 -35.53 1.79 28.89
N GLU A 351 -36.39 1.36 27.97
CA GLU A 351 -36.24 1.61 26.54
C GLU A 351 -36.49 3.09 26.24
N LEU A 352 -35.58 3.69 25.50
CA LEU A 352 -35.59 5.08 25.11
C LEU A 352 -35.68 5.17 23.59
N VAL A 353 -36.70 5.85 23.10
CA VAL A 353 -36.84 6.11 21.66
C VAL A 353 -35.85 7.19 21.24
N ALA A 354 -35.07 6.91 20.20
CA ALA A 354 -34.06 7.85 19.68
C ALA A 354 -34.67 8.85 18.69
N ASN A 355 -35.36 8.35 17.66
CA ASN A 355 -35.96 9.19 16.61
C ASN A 355 -37.17 9.99 17.12
N ALA A 356 -37.34 11.21 16.64
CA ALA A 356 -38.54 12.02 16.86
C ALA A 356 -39.57 11.84 15.75
N THR A 357 -39.11 11.60 14.51
CA THR A 357 -39.96 11.33 13.36
C THR A 357 -40.46 9.89 13.41
N THR A 358 -41.78 9.73 13.26
CA THR A 358 -42.49 8.44 13.27
C THR A 358 -43.05 8.03 11.91
N ALA A 359 -42.83 8.86 10.90
CA ALA A 359 -43.32 8.59 9.57
C ALA A 359 -42.31 7.68 8.89
N ASP A 360 -42.82 6.59 8.29
CA ASP A 360 -42.02 5.63 7.54
C ASP A 360 -40.92 4.96 8.38
N ASN A 361 -40.07 4.16 7.74
CA ASN A 361 -39.11 3.30 8.46
C ASN A 361 -37.84 4.07 8.83
N GLN A 362 -37.38 3.90 10.07
CA GLN A 362 -36.05 4.30 10.51
C GLN A 362 -35.22 3.05 10.78
N ASN A 363 -34.02 2.95 10.21
CA ASN A 363 -33.23 1.73 10.31
C ASN A 363 -31.72 1.97 10.23
N LEU A 364 -30.94 0.90 10.42
CA LEU A 364 -29.48 0.91 10.45
C LEU A 364 -28.93 1.92 11.46
N ALA A 365 -29.40 1.81 12.70
CA ALA A 365 -28.93 2.68 13.77
C ALA A 365 -27.50 2.34 14.18
N VAL A 366 -26.68 3.38 14.35
CA VAL A 366 -25.33 3.31 14.89
C VAL A 366 -25.19 4.29 16.05
N VAL A 367 -24.41 3.94 17.07
CA VAL A 367 -24.28 4.70 18.32
C VAL A 367 -22.84 4.81 18.77
N GLU A 368 -22.48 5.98 19.29
CA GLU A 368 -21.18 6.23 19.91
C GLU A 368 -21.31 7.04 21.20
N VAL A 369 -20.43 6.79 22.18
CA VAL A 369 -20.48 7.40 23.53
C VAL A 369 -19.17 8.10 23.91
N ALA A 370 -19.28 9.36 24.33
CA ALA A 370 -18.14 10.12 24.84
C ALA A 370 -17.84 9.79 26.31
N ASN A 371 -16.66 10.19 26.80
CA ASN A 371 -16.31 10.03 28.22
C ASN A 371 -17.17 10.85 29.20
N SER A 372 -17.87 11.86 28.70
CA SER A 372 -18.93 12.55 29.46
C SER A 372 -20.16 11.67 29.72
N GLY A 373 -20.32 10.58 28.96
CA GLY A 373 -21.52 9.76 28.86
C GLY A 373 -22.58 10.31 27.90
N GLU A 374 -22.34 11.46 27.27
CA GLU A 374 -23.18 11.89 26.16
C GLU A 374 -22.99 10.94 24.98
N TYR A 375 -24.08 10.57 24.31
CA TYR A 375 -24.04 9.64 23.18
C TYR A 375 -24.79 10.22 21.98
N THR A 376 -24.33 9.85 20.79
CA THR A 376 -24.93 10.23 19.52
C THR A 376 -25.43 8.98 18.83
N VAL A 377 -26.67 9.03 18.35
CA VAL A 377 -27.28 7.96 17.54
C VAL A 377 -27.50 8.52 16.15
N ALA A 378 -27.08 7.79 15.12
CA ALA A 378 -27.39 8.10 13.72
C ALA A 378 -28.14 6.93 13.09
N TRP A 379 -29.00 7.23 12.12
CA TRP A 379 -29.82 6.26 11.41
C TRP A 379 -30.17 6.79 10.02
N GLN A 380 -30.61 5.91 9.13
CA GLN A 380 -31.25 6.33 7.89
C GLN A 380 -32.76 6.40 8.08
N SER A 381 -33.39 7.43 7.52
CA SER A 381 -34.85 7.57 7.52
C SER A 381 -35.37 7.43 6.10
N ALA A 382 -36.18 6.40 5.86
CA ALA A 382 -36.95 6.29 4.63
C ALA A 382 -38.13 7.28 4.64
N GLY A 383 -38.63 7.64 3.46
CA GLY A 383 -39.94 8.27 3.32
C GLY A 383 -39.96 9.79 3.13
N GLY A 384 -38.87 10.45 2.73
CA GLY A 384 -38.97 11.88 2.40
C GLY A 384 -38.53 12.87 3.47
N GLN A 385 -37.97 12.44 4.61
CA GLN A 385 -37.74 13.35 5.74
C GLN A 385 -36.78 14.50 5.40
N ASP A 386 -35.78 14.25 4.54
CA ASP A 386 -34.84 15.26 4.05
C ASP A 386 -35.34 16.00 2.79
N GLY A 387 -36.50 15.62 2.26
CA GLY A 387 -37.08 16.13 1.03
C GLY A 387 -37.13 15.13 -0.12
N ASP A 388 -36.49 13.96 0.01
CA ASP A 388 -36.52 12.86 -0.99
C ASP A 388 -36.43 11.47 -0.32
N SER A 389 -36.37 10.41 -1.13
CA SER A 389 -36.53 9.01 -0.71
C SER A 389 -35.91 8.60 0.63
N VAL A 390 -34.57 8.63 0.79
CA VAL A 390 -33.88 8.20 2.03
C VAL A 390 -32.81 9.21 2.41
N GLY A 391 -32.81 9.68 3.66
CA GLY A 391 -31.81 10.61 4.21
C GLY A 391 -31.14 10.10 5.49
N ILE A 392 -30.02 10.71 5.86
CA ILE A 392 -29.27 10.37 7.09
C ILE A 392 -29.59 11.37 8.20
N PHE A 393 -29.97 10.86 9.36
CA PHE A 393 -30.35 11.66 10.52
C PHE A 393 -29.55 11.24 11.74
N MET A 394 -29.43 12.16 12.68
CA MET A 394 -28.83 11.89 13.98
C MET A 394 -29.58 12.60 15.12
N ARG A 395 -29.31 12.16 16.34
CA ARG A 395 -29.71 12.87 17.55
C ARG A 395 -28.77 12.57 18.69
N ARG A 396 -28.53 13.56 19.54
CA ARG A 396 -27.64 13.45 20.69
C ARG A 396 -28.43 13.38 21.99
N PHE A 397 -27.83 12.71 22.96
CA PHE A 397 -28.44 12.44 24.26
C PHE A 397 -27.43 12.66 25.37
N SER A 398 -27.92 13.13 26.51
CA SER A 398 -27.14 13.19 27.75
C SER A 398 -26.87 11.80 28.31
N ALA A 399 -25.94 11.69 29.27
CA ALA A 399 -25.68 10.46 30.03
C ALA A 399 -26.90 9.87 30.77
N ALA A 400 -27.97 10.65 30.95
CA ALA A 400 -29.23 10.18 31.52
C ALA A 400 -30.26 9.72 30.47
N GLY A 401 -29.90 9.73 29.18
CA GLY A 401 -30.78 9.39 28.08
C GLY A 401 -31.77 10.50 27.68
N VAL A 402 -31.55 11.73 28.13
CA VAL A 402 -32.37 12.88 27.72
C VAL A 402 -31.84 13.44 26.41
N ALA A 403 -32.69 13.53 25.39
CA ALA A 403 -32.36 14.15 24.11
C ALA A 403 -31.87 15.60 24.28
N LEU A 404 -30.71 15.91 23.71
CA LEU A 404 -30.10 17.24 23.69
C LEU A 404 -30.60 18.07 22.50
N ASP A 405 -30.93 17.40 21.39
CA ASP A 405 -31.48 18.05 20.20
C ASP A 405 -33.02 18.01 20.20
N ALA A 406 -33.61 19.14 19.83
CA ALA A 406 -35.07 19.35 19.89
C ALA A 406 -35.86 18.54 18.84
N ALA A 407 -35.19 18.13 17.76
CA ALA A 407 -35.71 17.32 16.67
C ALA A 407 -34.56 16.49 16.08
N ASP A 408 -34.89 15.58 15.16
CA ASP A 408 -33.90 14.84 14.39
C ASP A 408 -33.07 15.81 13.54
N VAL A 409 -31.76 15.65 13.57
CA VAL A 409 -30.82 16.52 12.86
C VAL A 409 -30.43 15.82 11.56
N GLN A 410 -30.78 16.43 10.42
CA GLN A 410 -30.36 15.95 9.12
C GLN A 410 -28.84 16.12 8.95
N VAL A 411 -28.18 15.04 8.55
CA VAL A 411 -26.72 14.94 8.41
C VAL A 411 -26.29 15.29 6.99
N ASN A 412 -26.90 14.65 5.99
CA ASN A 412 -26.67 14.86 4.56
C ASN A 412 -27.18 16.24 4.13
N GLN A 413 -26.45 16.90 3.23
CA GLN A 413 -26.85 18.16 2.59
C GLN A 413 -27.34 17.94 1.16
N PHE A 414 -26.78 16.94 0.47
CA PHE A 414 -27.34 16.41 -0.76
C PHE A 414 -28.53 15.51 -0.44
N THR A 415 -29.65 15.76 -1.12
CA THR A 415 -30.95 15.14 -0.82
C THR A 415 -31.60 14.57 -2.08
N ALA A 416 -30.88 14.40 -3.19
CA ALA A 416 -31.46 13.76 -4.36
C ALA A 416 -31.17 12.27 -4.27
N LEU A 417 -32.14 11.42 -4.61
CA LEU A 417 -32.02 9.97 -4.52
C LEU A 417 -31.70 9.53 -3.07
N ASP A 418 -31.12 8.34 -2.91
CA ASP A 418 -30.94 7.71 -1.61
C ASP A 418 -29.58 8.05 -0.96
N GLN A 419 -29.62 8.35 0.34
CA GLN A 419 -28.46 8.37 1.22
C GLN A 419 -28.64 7.28 2.30
N GLN A 420 -27.71 6.32 2.36
CA GLN A 420 -27.91 5.05 3.07
C GLN A 420 -26.71 4.64 3.92
N GLY A 421 -26.97 3.79 4.93
CA GLY A 421 -25.95 3.10 5.72
C GLY A 421 -25.01 4.04 6.47
N PRO A 422 -25.49 4.76 7.49
CA PRO A 422 -24.63 5.64 8.26
C PRO A 422 -23.61 4.84 9.10
N ALA A 423 -22.40 5.38 9.21
CA ALA A 423 -21.39 4.95 10.17
C ALA A 423 -20.88 6.16 10.95
N ILE A 424 -20.55 5.94 12.22
CA ILE A 424 -20.09 6.97 13.14
C ILE A 424 -18.77 6.53 13.78
N GLY A 425 -17.84 7.46 13.96
CA GLY A 425 -16.69 7.30 14.84
C GLY A 425 -16.58 8.50 15.76
N MET A 426 -16.32 8.27 17.05
CA MET A 426 -16.28 9.31 18.08
C MET A 426 -15.02 9.21 18.94
N ASN A 427 -14.48 10.36 19.35
CA ASN A 427 -13.38 10.39 20.31
C ASN A 427 -13.91 10.61 21.74
N ALA A 428 -13.05 10.35 22.73
CA ALA A 428 -13.40 10.52 24.15
C ALA A 428 -13.93 11.92 24.52
N ALA A 429 -13.56 12.97 23.76
CA ALA A 429 -14.04 14.34 23.95
C ALA A 429 -15.43 14.59 23.35
N GLY A 430 -15.98 13.63 22.60
CA GLY A 430 -17.28 13.67 21.96
C GLY A 430 -17.27 14.30 20.56
N GLN A 431 -16.11 14.61 19.98
CA GLN A 431 -16.05 14.97 18.56
C GLN A 431 -16.32 13.72 17.74
N PHE A 432 -17.04 13.85 16.63
CA PHE A 432 -17.42 12.70 15.83
C PHE A 432 -17.44 13.00 14.34
N VAL A 433 -17.34 11.94 13.55
CA VAL A 433 -17.45 11.94 12.10
C VAL A 433 -18.56 10.96 11.72
N LEU A 434 -19.43 11.38 10.82
CA LEU A 434 -20.44 10.52 10.19
C LEU A 434 -20.07 10.30 8.73
N ALA A 435 -20.18 9.06 8.26
CA ALA A 435 -20.04 8.69 6.86
C ALA A 435 -21.27 7.92 6.37
N TRP A 436 -21.57 7.98 5.07
CA TRP A 436 -22.70 7.29 4.44
C TRP A 436 -22.45 7.08 2.95
N SER A 437 -23.24 6.20 2.32
CA SER A 437 -23.27 6.03 0.87
C SER A 437 -24.30 6.97 0.26
N SER A 438 -23.97 7.67 -0.82
CA SER A 438 -24.83 8.69 -1.46
C SER A 438 -25.00 8.39 -2.96
N ASP A 439 -26.24 8.18 -3.40
CA ASP A 439 -26.55 7.82 -4.79
C ASP A 439 -26.51 9.03 -5.73
N GLY A 440 -25.75 8.93 -6.82
CA GLY A 440 -25.66 9.92 -7.89
C GLY A 440 -24.90 11.22 -7.56
N GLN A 441 -24.43 11.39 -6.32
CA GLN A 441 -23.78 12.63 -5.89
C GLN A 441 -22.40 12.85 -6.53
N ASP A 442 -21.65 11.77 -6.76
CA ASP A 442 -20.33 11.82 -7.42
C ASP A 442 -20.41 11.77 -8.97
N GLY A 443 -21.64 11.74 -9.52
CA GLY A 443 -21.92 11.65 -10.95
C GLY A 443 -22.00 10.21 -11.50
N SER A 444 -21.90 9.19 -10.64
CA SER A 444 -22.00 7.77 -10.99
C SER A 444 -23.10 7.08 -10.17
N SER A 445 -22.90 5.84 -9.71
CA SER A 445 -23.75 5.10 -8.78
C SER A 445 -23.64 5.69 -7.36
N THR A 446 -23.36 4.89 -6.34
CA THR A 446 -23.14 5.38 -4.97
C THR A 446 -21.69 5.77 -4.77
N GLY A 447 -21.46 6.94 -4.17
CA GLY A 447 -20.16 7.36 -3.63
C GLY A 447 -20.19 7.43 -2.10
N ILE A 448 -19.03 7.52 -1.44
CA ILE A 448 -18.93 7.67 0.02
C ILE A 448 -18.77 9.13 0.37
N TYR A 449 -19.60 9.59 1.30
CA TYR A 449 -19.59 10.97 1.80
C TYR A 449 -19.50 10.99 3.31
N ALA A 450 -18.92 12.06 3.84
CA ALA A 450 -18.77 12.23 5.27
C ALA A 450 -18.93 13.67 5.72
N ARG A 451 -19.20 13.85 7.02
CA ARG A 451 -19.29 15.15 7.67
C ARG A 451 -18.80 15.10 9.10
N ARG A 452 -18.08 16.14 9.49
CA ARG A 452 -17.43 16.26 10.80
C ARG A 452 -18.23 17.15 11.75
N TYR A 453 -18.23 16.80 13.03
CA TYR A 453 -18.98 17.49 14.06
C TYR A 453 -18.15 17.75 15.31
N ALA A 454 -18.37 18.93 15.91
CA ALA A 454 -17.93 19.20 17.27
C ALA A 454 -18.78 18.40 18.26
N ALA A 455 -18.28 18.22 19.49
CA ALA A 455 -19.05 17.58 20.57
C ALA A 455 -20.41 18.24 20.86
N THR A 456 -20.54 19.53 20.54
CA THR A 456 -21.82 20.25 20.65
C THR A 456 -22.83 19.90 19.54
N GLY A 457 -22.52 18.96 18.65
CA GLY A 457 -23.34 18.60 17.48
C GLY A 457 -23.32 19.63 16.36
N MET A 458 -22.44 20.64 16.44
CA MET A 458 -22.30 21.64 15.39
C MET A 458 -21.40 21.09 14.27
N PRO A 459 -21.81 21.18 13.00
CA PRO A 459 -20.98 20.74 11.90
C PRO A 459 -19.72 21.62 11.79
N LEU A 460 -18.57 20.98 11.62
CA LEU A 460 -17.27 21.64 11.47
C LEU A 460 -16.97 22.04 10.01
N GLY A 461 -17.82 21.64 9.07
CA GLY A 461 -17.72 21.93 7.65
C GLY A 461 -18.94 21.43 6.86
N PRO A 462 -18.93 21.62 5.53
CA PRO A 462 -19.85 20.93 4.65
C PRO A 462 -19.60 19.42 4.65
N GLU A 463 -20.50 18.65 4.06
CA GLU A 463 -20.18 17.28 3.65
C GLU A 463 -19.07 17.28 2.58
N PHE A 464 -18.30 16.20 2.53
CA PHE A 464 -17.23 16.01 1.56
C PHE A 464 -17.21 14.56 1.04
N GLN A 465 -16.78 14.39 -0.19
CA GLN A 465 -16.60 13.08 -0.81
C GLN A 465 -15.35 12.41 -0.27
N VAL A 466 -15.47 11.12 0.08
CA VAL A 466 -14.40 10.30 0.65
C VAL A 466 -13.71 9.48 -0.43
N ASN A 467 -14.47 8.81 -1.31
CA ASN A 467 -13.88 8.01 -2.39
C ASN A 467 -13.24 8.91 -3.46
N GLY A 468 -12.04 8.55 -3.91
CA GLY A 468 -11.41 9.15 -5.10
C GLY A 468 -11.86 8.47 -6.39
N THR A 469 -12.14 7.16 -6.33
CA THR A 469 -12.67 6.36 -7.43
C THR A 469 -14.19 6.54 -7.52
N THR A 470 -14.70 7.05 -8.65
CA THR A 470 -16.15 7.24 -8.88
C THR A 470 -16.77 6.20 -9.83
N ALA A 471 -15.96 5.34 -10.44
CA ALA A 471 -16.49 4.25 -11.27
C ALA A 471 -17.07 3.15 -10.38
N GLY A 472 -18.19 2.55 -10.80
CA GLY A 472 -18.87 1.52 -10.01
C GLY A 472 -19.62 2.09 -8.80
N ALA A 473 -19.90 1.23 -7.83
CA ALA A 473 -20.64 1.57 -6.61
C ALA A 473 -19.74 1.43 -5.37
N GLN A 474 -19.66 2.50 -4.57
CA GLN A 474 -18.98 2.50 -3.29
C GLN A 474 -20.02 2.49 -2.16
N ASN A 475 -19.95 1.49 -1.28
CA ASN A 475 -20.98 1.21 -0.28
C ASN A 475 -20.37 0.81 1.08
N ASN A 476 -21.23 0.69 2.10
CA ASN A 476 -20.89 0.18 3.43
C ASN A 476 -19.68 0.89 4.07
N PRO A 477 -19.74 2.22 4.27
CA PRO A 477 -18.66 2.93 4.95
C PRO A 477 -18.63 2.55 6.42
N VAL A 478 -17.43 2.57 7.00
CA VAL A 478 -17.14 2.43 8.43
C VAL A 478 -16.11 3.47 8.84
N VAL A 479 -16.15 3.93 10.10
CA VAL A 479 -15.34 5.06 10.57
C VAL A 479 -14.71 4.74 11.91
N ALA A 480 -13.39 4.99 12.04
CA ALA A 480 -12.72 5.02 13.33
C ALA A 480 -12.01 6.37 13.52
N LEU A 481 -12.16 6.94 14.72
CA LEU A 481 -11.64 8.26 15.10
C LEU A 481 -10.75 8.12 16.34
N ASN A 482 -9.52 8.65 16.30
CA ASN A 482 -8.59 8.58 17.43
C ASN A 482 -8.81 9.74 18.42
N ALA A 483 -8.06 9.70 19.53
CA ALA A 483 -8.14 10.71 20.59
C ALA A 483 -7.75 12.13 20.11
N ASP A 484 -6.86 12.23 19.13
CA ASP A 484 -6.37 13.50 18.57
C ASP A 484 -7.33 14.10 17.52
N GLY A 485 -8.31 13.31 17.07
CA GLY A 485 -9.32 13.71 16.10
C GLY A 485 -8.99 13.33 14.66
N ASP A 486 -7.90 12.59 14.42
CA ASP A 486 -7.61 11.96 13.14
C ASP A 486 -8.48 10.72 12.96
N PHE A 487 -8.85 10.42 11.72
CA PHE A 487 -9.77 9.33 11.43
C PHE A 487 -9.42 8.58 10.16
N VAL A 488 -9.94 7.36 10.10
CA VAL A 488 -9.94 6.54 8.89
C VAL A 488 -11.39 6.23 8.53
N ILE A 489 -11.69 6.26 7.24
CA ILE A 489 -12.95 5.78 6.68
C ILE A 489 -12.59 4.64 5.75
N ALA A 490 -13.18 3.46 5.98
CA ALA A 490 -13.07 2.33 5.06
C ALA A 490 -14.44 2.06 4.42
N TRP A 491 -14.45 1.44 3.24
CA TRP A 491 -15.66 1.13 2.49
C TRP A 491 -15.42 0.00 1.51
N GLN A 492 -16.50 -0.47 0.90
CA GLN A 492 -16.51 -1.50 -0.11
C GLN A 492 -16.72 -0.87 -1.50
N THR A 493 -15.90 -1.23 -2.48
CA THR A 493 -16.09 -0.88 -3.89
C THR A 493 -16.52 -2.12 -4.67
N ALA A 494 -17.66 -2.04 -5.34
CA ALA A 494 -18.16 -3.06 -6.26
C ALA A 494 -17.98 -2.58 -7.71
N ASP A 495 -17.12 -3.27 -8.46
CA ASP A 495 -16.91 -3.01 -9.89
C ASP A 495 -16.90 -4.32 -10.68
N ASP A 496 -17.76 -4.42 -11.71
CA ASP A 496 -17.91 -5.57 -12.61
C ASP A 496 -17.98 -6.98 -11.93
N GLY A 497 -18.50 -7.05 -10.71
CA GLY A 497 -18.66 -8.30 -9.94
C GLY A 497 -17.43 -8.73 -9.14
N VAL A 498 -16.40 -7.86 -9.08
CA VAL A 498 -15.31 -7.94 -8.10
C VAL A 498 -15.59 -6.91 -7.02
N THR A 499 -15.46 -7.35 -5.76
CA THR A 499 -15.59 -6.46 -4.62
C THR A 499 -14.25 -6.33 -3.91
N GLY A 500 -13.80 -5.10 -3.68
CA GLY A 500 -12.63 -4.77 -2.87
C GLY A 500 -13.00 -3.87 -1.69
N VAL A 501 -12.17 -3.90 -0.66
CA VAL A 501 -12.20 -3.02 0.50
C VAL A 501 -11.14 -1.93 0.33
N PHE A 502 -11.56 -0.70 0.54
CA PHE A 502 -10.74 0.50 0.39
C PHE A 502 -10.81 1.34 1.65
N ALA A 503 -9.82 2.19 1.84
CA ALA A 503 -9.82 3.15 2.94
C ALA A 503 -9.12 4.46 2.56
N GLN A 504 -9.38 5.50 3.35
CA GLN A 504 -8.65 6.75 3.32
C GLN A 504 -8.52 7.33 4.73
N ARG A 505 -7.36 7.94 4.98
CA ARG A 505 -7.01 8.53 6.27
C ARG A 505 -7.11 10.05 6.19
N TYR A 506 -7.54 10.64 7.28
CA TYR A 506 -7.79 12.07 7.41
C TYR A 506 -7.18 12.60 8.68
N ASP A 507 -6.63 13.80 8.62
CA ASP A 507 -6.21 14.52 9.81
C ASP A 507 -7.41 15.09 10.59
N GLN A 508 -7.16 15.65 11.77
CA GLN A 508 -8.15 16.36 12.56
C GLN A 508 -8.80 17.58 11.88
N ALA A 509 -8.35 18.03 10.70
CA ALA A 509 -9.00 19.05 9.90
C ALA A 509 -9.90 18.46 8.80
N GLY A 510 -9.90 17.14 8.62
CA GLY A 510 -10.60 16.44 7.56
C GLY A 510 -9.88 16.55 6.21
N VAL A 511 -8.58 16.83 6.22
CA VAL A 511 -7.73 16.80 5.04
C VAL A 511 -7.22 15.37 4.87
N GLY A 512 -7.39 14.81 3.69
CA GLY A 512 -6.83 13.49 3.35
C GLY A 512 -5.31 13.49 3.52
N VAL A 513 -4.81 12.60 4.38
CA VAL A 513 -3.37 12.40 4.62
C VAL A 513 -2.75 11.58 3.48
N ASN A 514 -3.56 10.73 2.86
CA ASN A 514 -3.23 9.92 1.70
C ASN A 514 -4.33 9.96 0.64
N VAL A 515 -4.05 9.33 -0.49
CA VAL A 515 -5.09 8.96 -1.46
C VAL A 515 -5.77 7.67 -0.99
N GLU A 516 -6.93 7.38 -1.57
CA GLU A 516 -7.61 6.09 -1.42
C GLU A 516 -6.63 4.91 -1.63
N PHE A 517 -6.73 3.90 -0.76
CA PHE A 517 -5.88 2.71 -0.82
C PHE A 517 -6.68 1.44 -0.64
N VAL A 518 -6.21 0.37 -1.29
CA VAL A 518 -6.79 -0.96 -1.15
C VAL A 518 -6.37 -1.53 0.20
N VAL A 519 -7.36 -1.94 0.99
CA VAL A 519 -7.12 -2.66 2.24
C VAL A 519 -6.76 -4.11 1.90
N ASN A 520 -7.63 -4.86 1.27
CA ASN A 520 -7.36 -6.26 0.92
C ASN A 520 -6.28 -6.38 -0.18
N PRO A 521 -5.05 -6.86 0.08
CA PRO A 521 -4.06 -7.04 -0.97
C PRO A 521 -4.42 -8.22 -1.89
N THR A 522 -5.23 -9.17 -1.39
CA THR A 522 -5.70 -10.33 -2.14
C THR A 522 -6.94 -9.95 -2.96
N VAL A 523 -6.86 -10.10 -4.29
CA VAL A 523 -7.90 -9.67 -5.25
C VAL A 523 -8.76 -10.85 -5.79
N ILE A 524 -8.58 -12.05 -5.24
CA ILE A 524 -9.34 -13.22 -5.67
C ILE A 524 -10.55 -13.36 -4.75
N GLY A 525 -11.76 -13.46 -5.33
CA GLY A 525 -13.00 -13.63 -4.56
C GLY A 525 -13.70 -12.31 -4.25
N LEU A 526 -14.74 -12.38 -3.42
CA LEU A 526 -15.48 -11.20 -2.94
C LEU A 526 -14.89 -10.74 -1.62
N GLN A 527 -14.66 -9.43 -1.47
CA GLN A 527 -14.17 -8.82 -0.23
C GLN A 527 -15.22 -7.79 0.23
N GLU A 528 -15.95 -8.11 1.30
CA GLU A 528 -17.21 -7.45 1.65
C GLU A 528 -17.31 -7.15 3.15
N GLU A 529 -18.23 -6.24 3.52
CA GLU A 529 -18.57 -5.93 4.92
C GLU A 529 -17.35 -5.52 5.75
N PRO A 530 -16.64 -4.43 5.37
CA PRO A 530 -15.48 -4.00 6.13
C PRO A 530 -15.90 -3.42 7.49
N ASP A 531 -15.01 -3.55 8.47
CA ASP A 531 -15.06 -2.79 9.72
C ASP A 531 -13.65 -2.31 10.11
N VAL A 532 -13.56 -1.22 10.88
CA VAL A 532 -12.27 -0.57 11.19
C VAL A 532 -12.21 -0.07 12.62
N ALA A 533 -11.05 -0.26 13.25
CA ALA A 533 -10.72 0.30 14.56
C ALA A 533 -9.34 0.97 14.54
N ILE A 534 -9.09 1.89 15.48
CA ILE A 534 -7.76 2.43 15.74
C ILE A 534 -7.26 1.88 17.08
N ARG A 535 -6.12 1.21 17.04
CA ARG A 535 -5.43 0.71 18.23
C ARG A 535 -4.37 1.71 18.69
N GLY A 536 -4.46 2.08 19.97
CA GLY A 536 -3.57 3.09 20.56
C GLY A 536 -3.76 4.44 19.87
N ALA A 537 -2.67 5.12 19.52
CA ALA A 537 -2.74 6.46 18.93
C ALA A 537 -3.06 6.44 17.42
N SER A 538 -2.70 5.37 16.72
CA SER A 538 -2.52 5.47 15.27
C SER A 538 -2.68 4.19 14.47
N GLU A 539 -2.54 3.00 15.06
CA GLU A 539 -2.51 1.78 14.27
C GLU A 539 -3.91 1.43 13.78
N ILE A 540 -4.08 1.29 12.47
CA ILE A 540 -5.39 1.01 11.86
C ILE A 540 -5.55 -0.49 11.77
N ILE A 541 -6.64 -1.01 12.33
CA ILE A 541 -7.02 -2.42 12.20
C ILE A 541 -8.26 -2.48 11.31
N ALA A 542 -8.14 -3.15 10.17
CA ALA A 542 -9.27 -3.40 9.28
C ALA A 542 -9.62 -4.88 9.30
N VAL A 543 -10.92 -5.18 9.28
CA VAL A 543 -11.47 -6.52 9.10
C VAL A 543 -12.47 -6.53 7.97
N TRP A 544 -12.64 -7.68 7.33
CA TRP A 544 -13.63 -7.86 6.26
C TRP A 544 -13.96 -9.34 6.07
N SER A 545 -15.07 -9.63 5.39
CA SER A 545 -15.41 -10.98 4.95
C SER A 545 -14.83 -11.27 3.55
N GLU A 546 -14.21 -12.42 3.38
CA GLU A 546 -13.66 -12.91 2.12
C GLU A 546 -14.43 -14.15 1.67
N GLY A 547 -14.98 -14.13 0.45
CA GLY A 547 -15.62 -15.28 -0.19
C GLY A 547 -14.80 -15.86 -1.33
N ASP A 548 -14.55 -17.18 -1.28
CA ASP A 548 -13.81 -17.90 -2.32
C ASP A 548 -14.56 -17.94 -3.68
N VAL A 549 -13.80 -18.07 -4.76
CA VAL A 549 -14.31 -18.25 -6.13
C VAL A 549 -15.01 -19.62 -6.23
N GLY A 550 -16.32 -19.62 -5.98
CA GLY A 550 -17.13 -20.84 -5.89
C GLY A 550 -18.17 -20.82 -4.78
N PHE A 551 -18.13 -19.83 -3.88
CA PHE A 551 -19.09 -19.64 -2.79
C PHE A 551 -19.25 -20.87 -1.89
N THR A 552 -18.16 -21.64 -1.70
CA THR A 552 -18.17 -22.83 -0.86
C THR A 552 -17.84 -22.54 0.60
N ASP A 553 -17.27 -21.36 0.86
CA ASP A 553 -16.78 -20.92 2.17
C ASP A 553 -16.67 -19.38 2.21
N ARG A 554 -16.70 -18.80 3.41
CA ARG A 554 -16.35 -17.38 3.64
C ARG A 554 -15.53 -17.26 4.91
N ASN A 555 -14.44 -16.50 4.87
CA ASN A 555 -13.54 -16.27 6.00
C ASN A 555 -13.61 -14.82 6.48
N ILE A 556 -13.29 -14.58 7.74
CA ILE A 556 -13.01 -13.23 8.23
C ILE A 556 -11.51 -12.99 8.15
N ARG A 557 -11.13 -11.88 7.51
CA ARG A 557 -9.74 -11.41 7.39
C ARG A 557 -9.50 -10.24 8.32
N LEU A 558 -8.27 -10.11 8.79
CA LEU A 558 -7.78 -9.00 9.59
C LEU A 558 -6.42 -8.55 9.06
N GLN A 559 -6.24 -7.24 8.96
CA GLN A 559 -4.97 -6.62 8.59
C GLN A 559 -4.74 -5.35 9.40
N ALA A 560 -3.54 -5.21 9.95
CA ALA A 560 -3.11 -3.98 10.60
C ALA A 560 -2.26 -3.16 9.64
N TYR A 561 -2.42 -1.84 9.70
CA TYR A 561 -1.63 -0.84 8.98
C TYR A 561 -1.05 0.15 9.96
N GLU A 562 0.13 0.68 9.64
CA GLU A 562 0.59 1.87 10.32
C GLU A 562 -0.39 3.02 10.06
N GLY A 563 -0.57 3.90 11.05
CA GLY A 563 -1.28 5.16 10.82
C GLY A 563 -0.41 6.34 11.19
N GLN A 564 0.68 6.58 10.48
CA GLN A 564 1.42 7.84 10.64
C GLN A 564 0.51 9.01 10.25
N PHE A 565 -0.20 9.59 11.22
CA PHE A 565 -0.97 10.82 11.08
C PHE A 565 0.02 11.99 11.26
N PRO A 566 -0.12 13.08 10.47
CA PRO A 566 0.87 14.16 10.41
C PRO A 566 1.07 14.96 11.70
#